data_AF-A0A2N6CLG5-F1
#
_entry.id   AF-A0A2N6CLG5-F1
#
_cell.length_a   1.000
_cell.length_b   1.000
_cell.length_c   1.000
_cell.angle_alpha   90.00
_cell.angle_beta   90.00
_cell.angle_gamma   90.00
#
_symmetry.space_group_name_H-M   'P 1'
#
loop_
_entity.id
_entity.type
_entity.pdbx_description
1 polymer ?
#
loop_
_entity_poly.entity_id
_entity_poly.type
_entity_poly.pdbx_seq_one_letter_code
_entity_poly.pdbx_strand_id
1 'polypeptide(L)'
;MNKLVFIGGLALFTCAIARASAGMASGGDLETLYESGEDFDTYVEWMIEEDDIWKRNRAEATIPADVEFAARRIPGQWRLLIVSEELCLDAQNTVPYIAALADSMPRLELRVVDSNKGREVTESRRTPDDRGATPTVVILDENGADAGCWIERPAALTTFYMQNKLTLGDADAAGRKRLKADYTDWYERDAGATTLREVVALIDAAARGARGCSAPKTKTAGDDTAAN
;
A
#
# COMPACT_ATOMS: atom_id res chain seq x y z
N MET A 1 -35.76 -21.67 -67.42
CA MET A 1 -35.35 -22.68 -66.42
C MET A 1 -34.79 -21.96 -65.22
N ASN A 2 -35.41 -22.22 -64.07
CA ASN A 2 -35.09 -21.68 -62.75
C ASN A 2 -33.60 -21.70 -62.42
N LYS A 3 -33.13 -20.71 -61.67
CA LYS A 3 -32.58 -20.95 -60.32
C LYS A 3 -32.55 -19.67 -59.48
N LEU A 4 -33.26 -19.80 -58.36
CA LEU A 4 -33.31 -18.97 -57.17
C LEU A 4 -31.92 -18.97 -56.49
N VAL A 5 -31.40 -17.81 -56.05
CA VAL A 5 -30.31 -17.76 -55.06
C VAL A 5 -30.53 -16.61 -54.06
N PHE A 6 -30.88 -17.07 -52.84
CA PHE A 6 -30.53 -16.64 -51.49
C PHE A 6 -30.41 -15.15 -51.09
N ILE A 7 -31.24 -14.88 -50.09
CA ILE A 7 -31.25 -13.81 -49.08
C ILE A 7 -29.99 -13.87 -48.21
N GLY A 8 -29.45 -12.72 -47.81
CA GLY A 8 -28.39 -12.62 -46.80
C GLY A 8 -28.00 -11.19 -46.48
N GLY A 9 -28.93 -10.40 -45.92
CA GLY A 9 -28.66 -9.06 -45.40
C GLY A 9 -27.75 -9.12 -44.17
N LEU A 10 -26.58 -8.52 -44.28
CA LEU A 10 -25.53 -8.40 -43.28
C LEU A 10 -26.02 -7.55 -42.09
N ALA A 11 -26.40 -8.20 -40.98
CA ALA A 11 -26.64 -7.52 -39.72
C ALA A 11 -25.30 -7.08 -39.12
N LEU A 12 -25.01 -5.79 -39.18
CA LEU A 12 -23.91 -5.14 -38.47
C LEU A 12 -24.13 -5.30 -36.96
N PHE A 13 -23.44 -6.28 -36.37
CA PHE A 13 -23.23 -6.33 -34.92
C PHE A 13 -22.24 -5.22 -34.56
N THR A 14 -22.75 -4.05 -34.20
CA THR A 14 -21.96 -3.09 -33.43
C THR A 14 -21.75 -3.66 -32.04
N CYS A 15 -20.60 -4.33 -31.86
CA CYS A 15 -20.08 -4.67 -30.55
C CYS A 15 -19.67 -3.34 -29.89
N ALA A 16 -20.54 -2.80 -29.03
CA ALA A 16 -20.15 -1.75 -28.11
C ALA A 16 -19.14 -2.35 -27.13
N ILE A 17 -17.85 -2.10 -27.38
CA ILE A 17 -16.79 -2.41 -26.42
C ILE A 17 -16.98 -1.45 -25.25
N ALA A 18 -17.69 -1.90 -24.22
CA ALA A 18 -17.64 -1.25 -22.92
C ALA A 18 -16.22 -1.43 -22.37
N ARG A 19 -15.41 -0.39 -22.45
CA ARG A 19 -14.16 -0.29 -21.69
C ARG A 19 -14.55 -0.23 -20.22
N ALA A 20 -14.38 -1.34 -19.51
CA ALA A 20 -14.33 -1.31 -18.05
C ALA A 20 -13.06 -0.53 -17.66
N SER A 21 -13.25 0.72 -17.25
CA SER A 21 -12.24 1.48 -16.53
C SER A 21 -12.01 0.76 -15.20
N ALA A 22 -10.82 0.21 -14.99
CA ALA A 22 -10.36 -0.15 -13.65
C ALA A 22 -10.30 1.17 -12.85
N GLY A 23 -11.36 1.44 -12.09
CA GLY A 23 -11.47 2.66 -11.29
C GLY A 23 -10.39 2.64 -10.23
N MET A 24 -9.44 3.57 -10.31
CA MET A 24 -8.87 4.11 -9.10
C MET A 24 -10.04 4.71 -8.33
N ALA A 25 -10.24 4.30 -7.08
CA ALA A 25 -11.23 4.88 -6.17
C ALA A 25 -11.23 6.40 -6.36
N SER A 26 -12.40 6.98 -6.64
CA SER A 26 -12.49 8.42 -6.86
C SER A 26 -12.08 9.13 -5.56
N GLY A 27 -11.61 10.38 -5.63
CA GLY A 27 -11.22 11.11 -4.42
C GLY A 27 -12.31 11.15 -3.34
N GLY A 28 -13.60 11.11 -3.74
CA GLY A 28 -14.73 11.02 -2.81
C GLY A 28 -14.84 9.67 -2.08
N ASP A 29 -14.40 8.57 -2.70
CA ASP A 29 -14.44 7.24 -2.10
C ASP A 29 -13.34 7.06 -1.04
N LEU A 30 -12.15 7.63 -1.30
CA LEU A 30 -11.03 7.60 -0.35
C LEU A 30 -11.29 8.48 0.87
N GLU A 31 -11.87 9.66 0.68
CA GLU A 31 -12.27 10.55 1.78
C GLU A 31 -13.28 9.86 2.70
N THR A 32 -14.32 9.24 2.11
CA THR A 32 -15.34 8.52 2.89
C THR A 32 -14.72 7.36 3.68
N LEU A 33 -13.78 6.63 3.09
CA LEU A 33 -13.09 5.54 3.76
C LEU A 33 -12.19 6.05 4.89
N TYR A 34 -11.49 7.17 4.69
CA TYR A 34 -10.67 7.84 5.72
C TYR A 34 -11.52 8.24 6.94
N GLU A 35 -12.65 8.90 6.73
CA GLU A 35 -13.56 9.32 7.81
C GLU A 35 -14.19 8.14 8.57
N SER A 36 -14.25 6.96 7.94
CA SER A 36 -14.73 5.72 8.59
C SER A 36 -13.66 5.00 9.42
N GLY A 37 -12.41 5.44 9.33
CA GLY A 37 -11.27 4.84 10.02
C GLY A 37 -11.14 5.31 11.46
N GLU A 38 -10.44 4.51 12.25
CA GLU A 38 -10.14 4.78 13.65
C GLU A 38 -8.79 5.51 13.74
N ASP A 39 -8.57 6.32 14.79
CA ASP A 39 -7.20 6.69 15.13
C ASP A 39 -6.41 5.44 15.58
N PHE A 40 -5.07 5.56 15.59
CA PHE A 40 -4.19 4.43 15.88
C PHE A 40 -4.46 3.82 17.27
N ASP A 41 -4.63 4.64 18.30
CA ASP A 41 -4.78 4.16 19.68
C ASP A 41 -6.08 3.37 19.82
N THR A 42 -7.19 3.87 19.26
CA THR A 42 -8.48 3.14 19.21
C THR A 42 -8.37 1.83 18.42
N TYR A 43 -7.66 1.84 17.29
CA TYR A 43 -7.49 0.65 16.44
C TYR A 43 -6.76 -0.49 17.16
N VAL A 44 -5.79 -0.18 18.03
CA VAL A 44 -4.99 -1.19 18.75
C VAL A 44 -5.58 -1.58 20.12
N GLU A 45 -6.60 -0.89 20.62
CA GLU A 45 -7.20 -1.15 21.95
C GLU A 45 -7.80 -2.55 22.07
N TRP A 46 -8.37 -3.09 20.99
CA TRP A 46 -9.13 -4.34 20.98
C TRP A 46 -8.35 -5.56 20.51
N MET A 47 -7.07 -5.39 20.15
CA MET A 47 -6.21 -6.49 19.67
C MET A 47 -6.01 -7.52 20.78
N ILE A 48 -6.17 -8.80 20.42
CA ILE A 48 -6.42 -9.91 21.35
C ILE A 48 -5.11 -10.64 21.73
N GLU A 49 -4.05 -10.53 20.92
CA GLU A 49 -2.80 -11.28 21.18
C GLU A 49 -1.82 -10.57 22.13
N GLU A 50 -1.30 -11.35 23.10
CA GLU A 50 -0.55 -10.87 24.29
C GLU A 50 0.89 -10.38 24.03
N ASP A 51 1.52 -10.77 22.93
CA ASP A 51 2.87 -10.28 22.56
C ASP A 51 2.73 -9.02 21.71
N ASP A 52 2.29 -7.93 22.34
CA ASP A 52 1.81 -6.72 21.67
C ASP A 52 2.94 -5.93 20.99
N ILE A 53 3.46 -6.47 19.89
CA ILE A 53 4.47 -5.86 19.02
C ILE A 53 3.97 -4.47 18.58
N TRP A 54 2.67 -4.29 18.40
CA TRP A 54 2.07 -2.99 18.09
C TRP A 54 2.35 -1.96 19.19
N LYS A 55 1.94 -2.23 20.44
CA LYS A 55 2.17 -1.35 21.59
C LYS A 55 3.65 -1.21 21.94
N ARG A 56 4.45 -2.29 21.82
CA ARG A 56 5.90 -2.24 22.06
C ARG A 56 6.60 -1.34 21.04
N ASN A 57 6.42 -1.61 19.75
CA ASN A 57 7.02 -0.80 18.68
C ASN A 57 6.54 0.65 18.77
N ARG A 58 5.28 0.88 19.16
CA ARG A 58 4.74 2.22 19.43
C ARG A 58 5.48 2.93 20.56
N ALA A 59 5.67 2.25 21.70
CA ALA A 59 6.32 2.82 22.88
C ALA A 59 7.83 3.06 22.67
N GLU A 60 8.48 2.23 21.86
CA GLU A 60 9.91 2.30 21.53
C GLU A 60 10.20 3.21 20.32
N ALA A 61 9.16 3.67 19.60
CA ALA A 61 9.31 4.46 18.38
C ALA A 61 10.11 5.74 18.62
N THR A 62 11.21 5.88 17.87
CA THR A 62 12.03 7.09 17.83
C THR A 62 12.05 7.63 16.41
N ILE A 63 11.70 8.91 16.23
CA ILE A 63 11.76 9.55 14.91
C ILE A 63 13.21 9.93 14.60
N PRO A 64 13.83 9.41 13.52
CA PRO A 64 15.18 9.79 13.15
C PRO A 64 15.27 11.31 12.88
N ALA A 65 16.37 11.95 13.29
CA ALA A 65 16.53 13.40 13.17
C ALA A 65 16.44 13.91 11.72
N ASP A 66 16.89 13.11 10.75
CA ASP A 66 16.77 13.41 9.32
C ASP A 66 15.32 13.37 8.83
N VAL A 67 14.53 12.40 9.32
CA VAL A 67 13.09 12.28 9.06
C VAL A 67 12.35 13.49 9.65
N GLU A 68 12.60 13.82 10.91
CA GLU A 68 11.97 14.96 11.57
C GLU A 68 12.30 16.28 10.84
N PHE A 69 13.57 16.45 10.47
CA PHE A 69 14.03 17.63 9.72
C PHE A 69 13.31 17.77 8.37
N ALA A 70 13.15 16.68 7.63
CA ALA A 70 12.45 16.67 6.35
C ALA A 70 10.94 16.93 6.54
N ALA A 71 10.29 16.19 7.44
CA ALA A 71 8.85 16.27 7.69
C ALA A 71 8.39 17.69 8.06
N ARG A 72 9.13 18.39 8.93
CA ARG A 72 8.81 19.77 9.35
C ARG A 72 8.76 20.78 8.20
N ARG A 73 9.43 20.50 7.07
CA ARG A 73 9.55 21.41 5.91
C ARG A 73 8.54 21.14 4.81
N ILE A 74 7.81 20.03 4.87
CA ILE A 74 6.77 19.70 3.89
C ILE A 74 5.59 20.66 4.06
N PRO A 75 5.25 21.49 3.05
CA PRO A 75 4.10 22.38 3.13
C PRO A 75 2.77 21.62 3.01
N GLY A 76 1.67 22.26 3.41
CA GLY A 76 0.32 21.70 3.28
C GLY A 76 -0.09 20.79 4.45
N GLN A 77 -1.37 20.41 4.43
CA GLN A 77 -1.96 19.41 5.33
C GLN A 77 -2.04 18.07 4.62
N TRP A 78 -1.74 17.00 5.34
CA TRP A 78 -1.64 15.66 4.80
C TRP A 78 -2.39 14.68 5.70
N ARG A 79 -2.93 13.65 5.08
CA ARG A 79 -3.67 12.60 5.77
C ARG A 79 -3.18 11.23 5.30
N LEU A 80 -3.03 10.30 6.23
CA LEU A 80 -2.68 8.91 5.96
C LEU A 80 -3.89 8.02 6.22
N LEU A 81 -4.38 7.37 5.17
CA LEU A 81 -5.32 6.26 5.30
C LEU A 81 -4.53 4.95 5.25
N ILE A 82 -4.52 4.21 6.36
CA ILE A 82 -3.84 2.92 6.45
C ILE A 82 -4.86 1.80 6.40
N VAL A 83 -4.71 0.89 5.43
CA VAL A 83 -5.39 -0.40 5.44
C VAL A 83 -4.47 -1.42 6.12
N SER A 84 -4.91 -2.00 7.23
CA SER A 84 -4.09 -2.85 8.09
C SER A 84 -4.83 -4.08 8.61
N GLU A 85 -4.07 -5.08 9.07
CA GLU A 85 -4.57 -6.29 9.75
C GLU A 85 -3.72 -6.56 11.00
N GLU A 86 -4.36 -6.99 12.10
CA GLU A 86 -3.74 -7.23 13.41
C GLU A 86 -2.56 -8.22 13.31
N LEU A 87 -2.77 -9.35 12.63
CA LEU A 87 -1.80 -10.45 12.53
C LEU A 87 -0.80 -10.30 11.38
N CYS A 88 -0.77 -9.14 10.72
CA CYS A 88 0.19 -8.89 9.65
C CYS A 88 1.57 -8.52 10.24
N LEU A 89 2.57 -9.37 9.99
CA LEU A 89 3.96 -9.14 10.43
C LEU A 89 4.50 -7.79 9.93
N ASP A 90 4.25 -7.45 8.66
CA ASP A 90 4.75 -6.21 8.08
C ASP A 90 4.05 -5.00 8.73
N ALA A 91 2.76 -5.11 9.06
CA ALA A 91 1.99 -4.03 9.69
C ALA A 91 2.43 -3.78 11.13
N GLN A 92 2.58 -4.84 11.92
CA GLN A 92 3.11 -4.83 13.29
C GLN A 92 4.45 -4.09 13.38
N ASN A 93 5.30 -4.21 12.35
CA ASN A 93 6.65 -3.65 12.35
C ASN A 93 6.78 -2.30 11.63
N THR A 94 5.69 -1.71 11.14
CA THR A 94 5.76 -0.46 10.37
C THR A 94 4.70 0.56 10.79
N VAL A 95 3.45 0.15 10.98
CA VAL A 95 2.35 1.06 11.30
C VAL A 95 2.53 1.78 12.65
N PRO A 96 3.00 1.14 13.74
CA PRO A 96 3.27 1.84 15.01
C PRO A 96 4.26 3.02 14.86
N TYR A 97 5.29 2.86 14.02
CA TYR A 97 6.25 3.92 13.73
C TYR A 97 5.63 5.05 12.91
N ILE A 98 4.79 4.71 11.91
CA ILE A 98 4.06 5.70 11.11
C ILE A 98 3.09 6.51 12.01
N ALA A 99 2.43 5.88 12.97
CA ALA A 99 1.63 6.57 13.98
C ALA A 99 2.49 7.56 14.81
N ALA A 100 3.71 7.16 15.21
CA ALA A 100 4.62 8.05 15.93
C ALA A 100 5.07 9.25 15.08
N LEU A 101 5.23 9.05 13.77
CA LEU A 101 5.49 10.15 12.84
C LEU A 101 4.32 11.13 12.80
N ALA A 102 3.08 10.64 12.69
CA ALA A 102 1.89 11.48 12.67
C ALA A 102 1.79 12.36 13.92
N ASP A 103 2.01 11.80 15.12
CA ASP A 103 2.00 12.61 16.36
C ASP A 103 3.09 13.67 16.40
N SER A 104 4.25 13.38 15.81
CA SER A 104 5.38 14.32 15.76
C SER A 104 5.19 15.44 14.73
N MET A 105 4.26 15.29 13.79
CA MET A 105 4.02 16.19 12.68
C MET A 105 2.59 16.75 12.74
N PRO A 106 2.37 17.96 13.29
CA PRO A 106 1.03 18.55 13.44
C PRO A 106 0.22 18.77 12.15
N ARG A 107 0.82 18.52 10.97
CA ARG A 107 0.17 18.64 9.66
C ARG A 107 -0.09 17.27 9.01
N LEU A 108 0.03 16.19 9.78
CA LEU A 108 -0.14 14.83 9.34
C LEU A 108 -1.12 14.13 10.27
N GLU A 109 -2.31 13.84 9.76
CA GLU A 109 -3.29 13.03 10.47
C GLU A 109 -3.26 11.59 9.94
N LEU A 110 -3.75 10.65 10.75
CA LEU A 110 -3.72 9.24 10.42
C LEU A 110 -5.02 8.56 10.86
N ARG A 111 -5.57 7.74 9.96
CA ARG A 111 -6.71 6.85 10.21
C ARG A 111 -6.40 5.45 9.72
N VAL A 112 -6.94 4.45 10.42
CA VAL A 112 -6.75 3.03 10.12
C VAL A 112 -8.10 2.36 9.85
N VAL A 113 -8.13 1.52 8.82
CA VAL A 113 -9.25 0.63 8.50
C VAL A 113 -8.74 -0.80 8.34
N ASP A 114 -9.60 -1.78 8.63
CA ASP A 114 -9.31 -3.19 8.36
C ASP A 114 -9.32 -3.50 6.83
N SER A 115 -8.76 -4.64 6.44
CA SER A 115 -8.68 -5.02 5.02
C SER A 115 -10.03 -5.39 4.40
N ASN A 116 -11.06 -5.70 5.19
CA ASN A 116 -12.40 -5.91 4.64
C ASN A 116 -12.98 -4.59 4.12
N LYS A 117 -12.89 -3.51 4.91
CA LYS A 117 -13.28 -2.15 4.50
C LYS A 117 -12.34 -1.61 3.41
N GLY A 118 -11.04 -1.82 3.56
CA GLY A 118 -9.99 -1.30 2.68
C GLY A 118 -9.69 -2.14 1.43
N ARG A 119 -10.49 -3.17 1.11
CA ARG A 119 -10.18 -4.12 0.03
C ARG A 119 -9.93 -3.47 -1.32
N GLU A 120 -10.73 -2.48 -1.72
CA GLU A 120 -10.54 -1.79 -3.00
C GLU A 120 -9.21 -1.02 -3.06
N VAL A 121 -8.77 -0.47 -1.92
CA VAL A 121 -7.48 0.22 -1.81
C VAL A 121 -6.33 -0.76 -2.05
N THR A 122 -6.35 -1.93 -1.41
CA THR A 122 -5.29 -2.93 -1.58
C THR A 122 -5.29 -3.56 -2.97
N GLU A 123 -6.46 -3.82 -3.56
CA GLU A 123 -6.57 -4.45 -4.89
C GLU A 123 -6.17 -3.51 -6.04
N SER A 124 -6.29 -2.19 -5.84
CA SER A 124 -5.85 -1.17 -6.80
C SER A 124 -4.37 -0.78 -6.64
N ARG A 125 -3.75 -1.03 -5.47
CA ARG A 125 -2.36 -0.69 -5.12
C ARG A 125 -1.57 -1.94 -4.80
N ARG A 126 -1.24 -2.69 -5.85
CA ARG A 126 -0.60 -3.99 -5.73
C ARG A 126 0.90 -3.91 -5.54
N THR A 127 1.40 -4.87 -4.79
CA THR A 127 2.83 -5.21 -4.64
C THR A 127 3.46 -5.59 -6.01
N PRO A 128 4.80 -5.63 -6.14
CA PRO A 128 5.46 -5.99 -7.39
C PRO A 128 5.08 -7.38 -7.91
N ASP A 129 4.68 -8.29 -7.01
CA ASP A 129 4.17 -9.62 -7.34
C ASP A 129 2.65 -9.71 -7.48
N ASP A 130 1.99 -8.58 -7.73
CA ASP A 130 0.57 -8.42 -8.08
C ASP A 130 -0.43 -8.85 -6.98
N ARG A 131 -0.02 -8.81 -5.72
CA ARG A 131 -0.92 -9.03 -4.57
C ARG A 131 -1.41 -7.71 -3.99
N GLY A 132 -2.67 -7.66 -3.58
CA GLY A 132 -3.10 -6.73 -2.53
C GLY A 132 -2.42 -7.10 -1.21
N ALA A 133 -1.99 -6.10 -0.45
CA ALA A 133 -1.21 -6.33 0.75
C ALA A 133 -1.51 -5.31 1.85
N THR A 134 -1.35 -5.74 3.10
CA THR A 134 -1.32 -4.86 4.26
C THR A 134 0.11 -4.79 4.82
N PRO A 135 0.51 -3.65 5.40
CA PRO A 135 -0.22 -2.39 5.37
C PRO A 135 -0.16 -1.75 3.97
N THR A 136 -1.26 -1.12 3.54
CA THR A 136 -1.24 -0.15 2.43
C THR A 136 -1.54 1.22 2.99
N VAL A 137 -0.61 2.16 2.81
CA VAL A 137 -0.72 3.54 3.31
C VAL A 137 -0.99 4.45 2.14
N VAL A 138 -2.20 5.00 2.06
CA VAL A 138 -2.58 6.00 1.07
C VAL A 138 -2.29 7.39 1.64
N ILE A 139 -1.59 8.21 0.87
CA ILE A 139 -1.31 9.60 1.20
C ILE A 139 -2.39 10.44 0.52
N LEU A 140 -3.14 11.20 1.32
CA LEU A 140 -4.16 12.12 0.85
C LEU A 140 -3.69 13.56 1.08
N ASP A 141 -3.96 14.44 0.12
CA ASP A 141 -3.75 15.87 0.30
C ASP A 141 -4.87 16.52 1.14
N GLU A 142 -4.78 17.84 1.35
CA GLU A 142 -5.74 18.60 2.14
C GLU A 142 -7.20 18.48 1.64
N ASN A 143 -7.41 18.15 0.36
CA ASN A 143 -8.74 17.98 -0.25
C ASN A 143 -9.22 16.53 -0.24
N GLY A 144 -8.45 15.60 0.35
CA GLY A 144 -8.79 14.17 0.37
C GLY A 144 -8.45 13.46 -0.95
N ALA A 145 -7.70 14.12 -1.84
CA ALA A 145 -7.33 13.53 -3.12
C ALA A 145 -6.11 12.60 -2.96
N ASP A 146 -6.10 11.52 -3.74
CA ASP A 146 -4.97 10.58 -3.80
C ASP A 146 -3.68 11.29 -4.24
N ALA A 147 -2.70 11.32 -3.35
CA ALA A 147 -1.42 11.97 -3.55
C ALA A 147 -0.27 10.97 -3.70
N GLY A 148 -0.51 9.67 -3.50
CA GLY A 148 0.49 8.62 -3.58
C GLY A 148 0.27 7.53 -2.53
N CYS A 149 1.16 6.54 -2.49
CA CYS A 149 1.05 5.47 -1.51
C CYS A 149 2.35 4.77 -1.13
N TRP A 150 2.36 4.15 0.04
CA TRP A 150 3.41 3.24 0.48
C TRP A 150 2.81 1.85 0.71
N ILE A 151 3.41 0.80 0.14
CA ILE A 151 2.82 -0.54 0.06
C ILE A 151 3.71 -1.59 0.75
N GLU A 152 3.14 -2.28 1.74
CA GLU A 152 3.62 -3.50 2.43
C GLU A 152 4.95 -3.34 3.17
N ARG A 153 6.06 -3.12 2.46
CA ARG A 153 7.42 -3.19 3.02
C ARG A 153 8.32 -2.09 2.48
N PRO A 154 9.36 -1.71 3.25
CA PRO A 154 10.43 -0.87 2.74
C PRO A 154 11.08 -1.45 1.49
N ALA A 155 11.62 -0.62 0.60
CA ALA A 155 12.16 -1.04 -0.68
C ALA A 155 13.28 -2.11 -0.55
N ALA A 156 14.12 -1.98 0.49
CA ALA A 156 15.16 -2.95 0.79
C ALA A 156 14.58 -4.33 1.13
N LEU A 157 13.53 -4.38 1.96
CA LEU A 157 12.90 -5.61 2.37
C LEU A 157 12.01 -6.20 1.26
N THR A 158 11.37 -5.37 0.45
CA THR A 158 10.71 -5.79 -0.80
C THR A 158 11.69 -6.46 -1.76
N THR A 159 12.89 -5.89 -1.93
CA THR A 159 13.94 -6.49 -2.77
C THR A 159 14.37 -7.85 -2.23
N PHE A 160 14.60 -7.95 -0.92
CA PHE A 160 14.92 -9.21 -0.26
C PHE A 160 13.79 -10.25 -0.44
N TYR A 161 12.52 -9.86 -0.31
CA TYR A 161 11.37 -10.71 -0.57
C TYR A 161 11.40 -11.29 -1.98
N MET A 162 11.49 -10.42 -2.97
CA MET A 162 11.39 -10.82 -4.38
C MET A 162 12.55 -11.74 -4.79
N GLN A 163 13.76 -11.50 -4.27
CA GLN A 163 14.93 -12.36 -4.52
C GLN A 163 14.80 -13.75 -3.89
N ASN A 164 14.10 -13.86 -2.76
CA ASN A 164 13.98 -15.11 -2.01
C ASN A 164 12.63 -15.79 -2.18
N LYS A 165 11.67 -15.21 -2.91
CA LYS A 165 10.28 -15.70 -3.02
C LYS A 165 10.18 -17.14 -3.54
N LEU A 166 10.97 -17.50 -4.56
CA LEU A 166 10.99 -18.87 -5.08
C LEU A 166 11.55 -19.85 -4.04
N THR A 167 12.67 -19.48 -3.41
CA THR A 167 13.26 -20.25 -2.31
C THR A 167 12.34 -20.34 -1.09
N LEU A 168 11.53 -19.32 -0.81
CA LEU A 168 10.48 -19.31 0.21
C LEU A 168 9.38 -20.35 -0.10
N GLY A 169 8.99 -20.46 -1.37
CA GLY A 169 7.99 -21.44 -1.82
C GLY A 169 8.47 -22.89 -1.71
N ASP A 170 9.74 -23.13 -2.06
CA ASP A 170 10.35 -24.47 -2.05
C ASP A 170 10.97 -24.88 -0.69
N ALA A 171 11.04 -23.95 0.27
CA ALA A 171 11.68 -24.20 1.56
C ALA A 171 10.89 -25.21 2.42
N ASP A 172 11.63 -26.11 3.08
CA ASP A 172 11.09 -26.93 4.17
C ASP A 172 10.72 -26.07 5.40
N ALA A 173 10.15 -26.70 6.44
CA ALA A 173 9.73 -26.00 7.64
C ALA A 173 10.89 -25.25 8.33
N ALA A 174 12.11 -25.79 8.29
CA ALA A 174 13.28 -25.15 8.89
C ALA A 174 13.74 -23.95 8.05
N GLY A 175 13.66 -24.04 6.72
CA GLY A 175 13.95 -22.94 5.79
C GLY A 175 12.97 -21.79 5.95
N ARG A 176 11.66 -22.06 6.02
CA ARG A 176 10.65 -21.02 6.29
C ARG A 176 10.85 -20.35 7.65
N LYS A 177 11.22 -21.12 8.68
CA LYS A 177 11.53 -20.57 10.01
C LYS A 177 12.75 -19.64 9.98
N ARG A 178 13.83 -20.04 9.30
CA ARG A 178 15.04 -19.19 9.17
C ARG A 178 14.74 -17.90 8.42
N LEU A 179 14.02 -17.98 7.30
CA LEU A 179 13.66 -16.80 6.52
C LEU A 179 12.75 -15.86 7.32
N LYS A 180 11.76 -16.38 8.07
CA LYS A 180 10.95 -15.55 8.97
C LYS A 180 11.81 -14.85 10.02
N ALA A 181 12.81 -15.53 10.58
CA ALA A 181 13.75 -14.91 11.53
C ALA A 181 14.58 -13.81 10.86
N ASP A 182 15.13 -14.03 9.67
CA ASP A 182 15.89 -13.00 8.93
C ASP A 182 15.04 -11.74 8.68
N TYR A 183 13.74 -11.93 8.40
CA TYR A 183 12.76 -10.86 8.26
C TYR A 183 12.53 -10.08 9.55
N THR A 184 12.23 -10.79 10.64
CA THR A 184 12.00 -10.18 11.95
C THR A 184 13.24 -9.45 12.44
N ASP A 185 14.42 -10.06 12.32
CA ASP A 185 15.72 -9.46 12.67
C ASP A 185 15.99 -8.17 11.88
N TRP A 186 15.56 -8.10 10.61
CA TRP A 186 15.67 -6.85 9.84
C TRP A 186 14.80 -5.76 10.43
N TYR A 187 13.53 -6.06 10.74
CA TYR A 187 12.60 -5.09 11.32
C TYR A 187 13.06 -4.60 12.70
N GLU A 188 13.53 -5.51 13.56
CA GLU A 188 14.05 -5.16 14.88
C GLU A 188 15.27 -4.24 14.79
N ARG A 189 16.18 -4.48 13.84
CA ARG A 189 17.35 -3.62 13.62
C ARG A 189 17.00 -2.28 12.99
N ASP A 190 16.06 -2.25 12.05
CA ASP A 190 15.66 -1.01 11.36
C ASP A 190 14.81 -0.10 12.27
N ALA A 191 14.02 -0.70 13.18
CA ALA A 191 13.13 0.01 14.10
C ALA A 191 12.27 1.08 13.40
N GLY A 192 11.74 0.73 12.22
CA GLY A 192 10.90 1.60 11.38
C GLY A 192 11.62 2.75 10.68
N ALA A 193 12.93 2.94 10.87
CA ALA A 193 13.65 4.09 10.35
C ALA A 193 13.60 4.19 8.81
N THR A 194 13.67 3.07 8.10
CA THR A 194 13.55 3.07 6.63
C THR A 194 12.12 3.36 6.19
N THR A 195 11.12 2.75 6.83
CA THR A 195 9.69 3.04 6.58
C THR A 195 9.40 4.54 6.69
N LEU A 196 9.85 5.16 7.80
CA LEU A 196 9.61 6.57 8.05
C LEU A 196 10.22 7.48 6.98
N ARG A 197 11.45 7.19 6.55
CA ARG A 197 12.11 7.93 5.45
C ARG A 197 11.34 7.82 4.16
N GLU A 198 10.88 6.62 3.81
CA GLU A 198 10.12 6.40 2.57
C GLU A 198 8.76 7.11 2.60
N VAL A 199 8.01 7.03 3.71
CA VAL A 199 6.74 7.75 3.86
C VAL A 199 6.93 9.26 3.75
N VAL A 200 7.89 9.83 4.49
CA VAL A 200 8.18 11.27 4.42
C VAL A 200 8.64 11.69 3.02
N ALA A 201 9.46 10.89 2.35
CA ALA A 201 9.90 11.17 0.98
C ALA A 201 8.72 11.17 -0.02
N LEU A 202 7.75 10.28 0.15
CA LEU A 202 6.54 10.23 -0.68
C LEU A 202 5.64 11.46 -0.46
N ILE A 203 5.43 11.87 0.79
CA ILE A 203 4.66 13.08 1.12
C ILE A 203 5.37 14.31 0.55
N ASP A 204 6.69 14.40 0.72
CA ASP A 204 7.51 15.51 0.20
C ASP A 204 7.51 15.57 -1.34
N ALA A 205 7.55 14.40 -2.00
CA ALA A 205 7.36 14.32 -3.45
C ALA A 205 5.96 14.76 -3.87
N ALA A 206 4.92 14.37 -3.12
CA ALA A 206 3.55 14.78 -3.35
C ALA A 206 3.35 16.29 -3.19
N ALA A 207 4.01 16.92 -2.23
CA ALA A 207 4.03 18.38 -2.03
C ALA A 207 4.64 19.13 -3.22
N ARG A 208 5.52 18.46 -3.99
CA ARG A 208 6.10 18.97 -5.25
C ARG A 208 5.30 18.59 -6.49
N GLY A 209 4.12 17.99 -6.32
CA GLY A 209 3.24 17.59 -7.42
C GLY A 209 3.57 16.23 -8.04
N ALA A 210 4.53 15.46 -7.49
CA ALA A 210 4.69 14.07 -7.90
C ALA A 210 3.53 13.22 -7.36
N ARG A 211 3.23 12.12 -8.04
CA ARG A 211 2.21 11.14 -7.65
C ARG A 211 2.75 9.75 -7.94
N GLY A 212 2.45 8.77 -7.10
CA GLY A 212 2.92 7.39 -7.29
C GLY A 212 3.05 6.61 -5.98
N CYS A 213 3.46 5.35 -6.11
CA CYS A 213 3.58 4.43 -4.97
C CYS A 213 4.98 3.85 -4.81
N SER A 214 5.35 3.45 -3.58
CA SER A 214 6.67 2.86 -3.26
C SER A 214 6.96 1.56 -4.01
N ALA A 215 5.93 0.83 -4.43
CA ALA A 215 6.07 -0.35 -5.29
C ALA A 215 5.59 -0.03 -6.72
N PRO A 216 6.50 0.12 -7.71
CA PRO A 216 6.09 0.10 -9.11
C PRO A 216 5.73 -1.33 -9.55
N LYS A 217 4.69 -1.46 -10.37
CA LYS A 217 4.37 -2.73 -11.05
C LYS A 217 5.57 -3.15 -11.89
N THR A 218 6.12 -4.36 -11.68
CA THR A 218 6.85 -5.04 -12.75
C THR A 218 5.82 -5.38 -13.82
N LYS A 219 5.68 -4.51 -14.84
CA LYS A 219 4.99 -4.85 -16.08
C LYS A 219 5.76 -6.05 -16.64
N THR A 220 5.22 -7.26 -16.52
CA THR A 220 5.80 -8.43 -17.19
C THR A 220 5.88 -8.09 -18.66
N ALA A 221 7.08 -8.13 -19.25
CA ALA A 221 7.28 -7.91 -20.68
C ALA A 221 6.37 -8.89 -21.43
N GLY A 222 5.32 -8.38 -22.07
CA GLY A 222 4.31 -9.21 -22.72
C GLY A 222 3.12 -8.47 -23.31
N ASP A 223 2.81 -7.24 -22.87
CA ASP A 223 1.56 -6.56 -23.26
C ASP A 223 1.74 -5.35 -24.21
N ASP A 224 2.88 -5.27 -24.91
CA ASP A 224 3.08 -4.30 -25.99
C ASP A 224 3.49 -5.03 -27.29
N THR A 225 2.62 -5.89 -27.82
CA THR A 225 2.67 -6.31 -29.24
C THR A 225 1.29 -6.27 -29.88
N ALA A 226 0.75 -5.07 -30.06
CA ALA A 226 -0.29 -4.79 -31.05
C ALA A 226 -0.36 -3.28 -31.34
N ALA A 227 0.66 -2.75 -32.00
CA ALA A 227 0.58 -1.49 -32.73
C ALA A 227 1.69 -1.46 -33.81
N ASN A 228 1.42 -2.14 -34.92
CA ASN A 228 1.68 -1.71 -36.30
C ASN A 228 1.21 -2.79 -37.28
#